data_AF-A3A1M6-F1
#
_entry.id   AF-A3A1M6-F1
#
_cell.length_a   1.000
_cell.length_b   1.000
_cell.length_c   1.000
_cell.angle_alpha   90.00
_cell.angle_beta   90.00
_cell.angle_gamma   90.00
#
_symmetry.space_group_name_H-M   'P 1'
#
loop_
_entity.id
_entity.type
_entity.pdbx_description
1 polymer ?
#
loop_
_entity_poly.entity_id
_entity_poly.type
_entity_poly.pdbx_seq_one_letter_code
_entity_poly.pdbx_strand_id
1 'polypeptide(L)'
;MARSPQFASNVRATSPCESSALFATFDHDGDGRISAAELRLCMKTTLGEEVSDEEAGQLVASVDADGDGLLCEAEFVRLVQAAEVEEEDERRGTGLREAFGMYEMEGEGCITPTSLRRMLRRLGSDQDIDDCRAMICRFDLNGDGVLSFDEFKIMMNA
;
A
#
# COMPACT_ATOMS: atom_id res chain seq x y z
N MET A 1 7.41 -17.04 12.29
CA MET A 1 6.05 -16.53 12.07
C MET A 1 6.07 -15.09 12.53
N ALA A 2 6.31 -14.15 11.61
CA ALA A 2 6.31 -12.73 11.93
C ALA A 2 4.85 -12.33 12.23
N ARG A 3 4.61 -11.82 13.43
CA ARG A 3 3.32 -11.25 13.80
C ARG A 3 3.19 -9.95 13.02
N SER A 4 2.19 -9.84 12.15
CA SER A 4 1.82 -8.60 11.49
C SER A 4 1.51 -7.53 12.55
N PRO A 5 2.07 -6.31 12.44
CA PRO A 5 1.84 -5.27 13.42
C PRO A 5 0.37 -4.81 13.32
N GLN A 6 -0.38 -5.00 14.40
CA GLN A 6 -1.81 -4.68 14.45
C GLN A 6 -2.07 -3.16 14.36
N PHE A 7 -1.01 -2.34 14.45
CA PHE A 7 -1.03 -0.89 14.36
C PHE A 7 -1.71 -0.40 13.08
N ALA A 8 -1.41 -1.02 11.94
CA ALA A 8 -1.95 -0.66 10.63
C ALA A 8 -3.46 -0.95 10.47
N SER A 9 -4.00 -1.90 11.24
CA SER A 9 -5.41 -2.31 11.10
C SER A 9 -6.39 -1.36 11.76
N ASN A 10 -5.97 -0.65 12.82
CA ASN A 10 -6.83 0.26 13.58
C ASN A 10 -6.72 1.72 13.11
N VAL A 11 -5.66 2.06 12.35
CA VAL A 11 -5.39 3.37 11.74
C VAL A 11 -5.91 3.48 10.29
N ARG A 12 -6.59 2.43 9.82
CA ARG A 12 -6.84 2.10 8.40
C ARG A 12 -7.78 3.01 7.60
N ALA A 13 -8.14 4.19 8.12
CA ALA A 13 -9.10 5.09 7.47
C ALA A 13 -8.86 6.59 7.71
N THR A 14 -7.66 7.02 8.12
CA THR A 14 -7.52 8.37 8.67
C THR A 14 -7.49 9.46 7.60
N SER A 15 -8.63 10.15 7.45
CA SER A 15 -8.65 11.47 6.80
C SER A 15 -7.81 12.47 7.62
N PRO A 16 -7.35 13.62 7.07
CA PRO A 16 -6.64 14.64 7.86
C PRO A 16 -7.44 15.18 9.05
N CYS A 17 -8.75 14.93 9.09
CA CYS A 17 -9.60 15.24 10.23
C CYS A 17 -9.52 14.19 11.37
N GLU A 18 -9.11 12.95 11.07
CA GLU A 18 -9.03 11.85 12.04
C GLU A 18 -7.63 11.71 12.65
N SER A 19 -6.58 12.19 11.96
CA SER A 19 -5.23 12.22 12.52
C SER A 19 -5.16 13.05 13.80
N SER A 20 -5.87 14.18 13.86
CA SER A 20 -5.95 15.02 15.07
C SER A 20 -6.72 14.33 16.21
N ALA A 21 -7.72 13.51 15.90
CA ALA A 21 -8.48 12.73 16.89
C ALA A 21 -7.65 11.57 17.45
N LEU A 22 -6.89 10.88 16.60
CA LEU A 22 -5.90 9.88 17.03
C LEU A 22 -4.78 10.53 17.82
N PHE A 23 -4.25 11.66 17.35
CA PHE A 23 -3.23 12.42 18.05
C PHE A 23 -3.67 12.75 19.48
N ALA A 24 -4.88 13.29 19.67
CA ALA A 24 -5.45 13.56 20.98
C ALA A 24 -5.75 12.31 21.84
N THR A 25 -5.78 11.12 21.24
CA THR A 25 -5.92 9.85 21.97
C THR A 25 -4.56 9.31 22.44
N PHE A 26 -3.49 9.66 21.72
CA PHE A 26 -2.11 9.29 22.06
C PHE A 26 -1.46 10.33 23.00
N ASP A 27 -1.72 11.62 22.79
CA ASP A 27 -1.31 12.76 23.62
C ASP A 27 -2.12 12.76 24.92
N HIS A 28 -1.52 12.24 26.00
CA HIS A 28 -2.22 12.05 27.27
C HIS A 28 -2.15 13.27 28.17
N ASP A 29 -1.08 14.06 28.04
CA ASP A 29 -0.90 15.30 28.80
C ASP A 29 -1.45 16.54 28.09
N GLY A 30 -1.82 16.42 26.81
CA GLY A 30 -2.43 17.46 26.01
C GLY A 30 -1.44 18.55 25.59
N ASP A 31 -0.15 18.25 25.56
CA ASP A 31 0.90 19.22 25.24
C ASP A 31 1.05 19.49 23.73
N GLY A 32 0.32 18.75 22.90
CA GLY A 32 0.39 18.87 21.45
C GLY A 32 1.57 18.12 20.84
N ARG A 33 2.23 17.24 21.61
CA ARG A 33 3.34 16.36 21.21
C ARG A 33 3.08 14.96 21.76
N ILE A 34 3.68 13.95 21.13
CA ILE A 34 3.61 12.57 21.62
C ILE A 34 5.02 12.13 21.96
N SER A 35 5.29 11.89 23.23
CA SER A 35 6.56 11.35 23.67
C SER A 35 6.69 9.86 23.33
N ALA A 36 7.93 9.36 23.22
CA ALA A 36 8.18 7.93 23.05
C ALA A 36 7.51 7.07 24.15
N ALA A 37 7.38 7.62 25.36
CA ALA A 37 6.71 6.98 26.48
C ALA A 37 5.20 6.88 26.28
N GLU A 38 4.55 7.93 25.77
CA GLU A 38 3.12 7.95 25.47
C GLU A 38 2.78 7.10 24.27
N LEU A 39 3.59 7.16 23.21
CA LEU A 39 3.45 6.29 22.05
C LEU A 39 3.52 4.81 22.48
N ARG A 40 4.51 4.45 23.30
CA ARG A 40 4.64 3.09 23.86
C ARG A 40 3.47 2.71 24.76
N LEU A 41 3.03 3.62 25.62
CA LEU A 41 1.90 3.37 26.52
C LEU A 41 0.64 3.11 25.71
N CYS A 42 0.37 3.95 24.71
CA CYS A 42 -0.77 3.84 23.84
C CYS A 42 -0.69 2.59 22.96
N MET A 43 0.48 2.22 22.45
CA MET A 43 0.68 0.92 21.78
C MET A 43 0.40 -0.26 22.72
N LYS A 44 0.83 -0.17 23.98
CA LYS A 44 0.57 -1.21 24.97
C LYS A 44 -0.92 -1.33 25.34
N THR A 45 -1.64 -0.21 25.51
CA THR A 45 -3.06 -0.23 25.90
C THR A 45 -4.00 -0.46 24.73
N THR A 46 -3.73 0.16 23.58
CA THR A 46 -4.58 0.10 22.39
C THR A 46 -4.33 -1.15 21.57
N LEU A 47 -3.08 -1.55 21.41
CA LEU A 47 -2.68 -2.67 20.54
C LEU A 47 -2.25 -3.92 21.32
N GLY A 48 -2.06 -3.82 22.64
CA GLY A 48 -1.59 -4.92 23.45
C GLY A 48 -0.16 -5.35 23.13
N GLU A 49 0.60 -4.50 22.42
CA GLU A 49 1.95 -4.79 21.97
C GLU A 49 2.96 -4.09 22.89
N GLU A 50 3.92 -4.86 23.42
CA GLU A 50 4.95 -4.35 24.32
C GLU A 50 6.17 -3.93 23.50
N VAL A 51 6.20 -2.67 23.11
CA VAL A 51 7.34 -2.07 22.42
C VAL A 51 8.41 -1.70 23.45
N SER A 52 9.69 -2.02 23.18
CA SER A 52 10.80 -1.66 24.08
C SER A 52 11.14 -0.17 23.99
N ASP A 53 11.81 0.38 25.00
CA ASP A 53 12.23 1.80 24.99
C ASP A 53 13.13 2.13 23.79
N GLU A 54 14.02 1.20 23.43
CA GLU A 54 14.88 1.27 22.24
C GLU A 54 14.08 1.24 20.93
N GLU A 55 12.98 0.50 20.86
CA GLU A 55 12.15 0.39 19.66
C GLU A 55 11.25 1.62 19.50
N ALA A 56 10.65 2.10 20.60
CA ALA A 56 9.89 3.35 20.62
C ALA A 56 10.78 4.53 20.28
N GLY A 57 12.01 4.57 20.81
CA GLY A 57 13.01 5.58 20.49
C GLY A 57 13.44 5.54 19.03
N GLN A 58 13.59 4.36 18.42
CA GLN A 58 13.90 4.22 16.99
C GLN A 58 12.73 4.67 16.10
N LEU A 59 11.49 4.35 16.47
CA LEU A 59 10.30 4.79 15.75
C LEU A 59 10.15 6.31 15.81
N VAL A 60 10.32 6.90 16.98
CA VAL A 60 10.30 8.37 17.15
C VAL A 60 11.45 8.99 16.38
N ALA A 61 12.70 8.55 16.57
CA ALA A 61 13.87 9.12 15.90
C ALA A 61 13.86 8.97 14.36
N SER A 62 13.08 8.03 13.82
CA SER A 62 12.95 7.86 12.36
C SER A 62 12.02 8.91 11.73
N VAL A 63 11.15 9.54 12.53
CA VAL A 63 10.15 10.50 12.04
C VAL A 63 10.31 11.89 12.64
N ASP A 64 10.87 11.95 13.85
CA ASP A 64 11.36 13.15 14.54
C ASP A 64 12.44 13.81 13.68
N ALA A 65 12.02 14.79 12.91
CA ALA A 65 12.87 15.53 11.98
C ALA A 65 13.50 16.75 12.65
N ASP A 66 12.87 17.26 13.72
CA ASP A 66 13.41 18.36 14.50
C ASP A 66 14.37 17.93 15.62
N GLY A 67 14.43 16.64 15.92
CA GLY A 67 15.37 16.02 16.84
C GLY A 67 15.06 16.34 18.30
N ASP A 68 13.81 16.67 18.63
CA ASP A 68 13.39 17.01 19.99
C ASP A 68 13.01 15.77 20.82
N GLY A 69 12.97 14.60 20.19
CA GLY A 69 12.60 13.33 20.81
C GLY A 69 11.11 13.17 21.06
N LEU A 70 10.27 14.02 20.47
CA LEU A 70 8.82 13.98 20.55
C LEU A 70 8.25 13.95 19.12
N LEU A 71 6.98 13.60 18.97
CA LEU A 71 6.28 13.68 17.69
C LEU A 71 5.25 14.80 17.75
N CYS A 72 5.45 15.87 17.00
CA CYS A 72 4.40 16.88 16.82
C CYS A 72 3.30 16.37 15.86
N GLU A 73 2.15 17.06 15.79
CA GLU A 73 1.03 16.67 14.91
C GLU A 73 1.49 16.43 13.45
N ALA A 74 2.39 17.28 12.93
CA ALA A 74 2.90 17.14 11.56
C ALA A 74 3.77 15.89 11.39
N GLU A 75 4.58 15.54 12.38
CA GLU A 75 5.43 14.35 12.37
C GLU A 75 4.63 13.09 12.62
N PHE A 76 3.62 13.14 13.49
CA PHE A 76 2.70 12.04 13.70
C PHE A 76 1.90 11.73 12.44
N VAL A 77 1.41 12.74 11.72
CA VAL A 77 0.76 12.55 10.42
C VAL A 77 1.71 11.93 9.41
N ARG A 78 2.98 12.34 9.40
CA ARG A 78 4.01 11.71 8.57
C ARG A 78 4.32 10.28 8.99
N LEU A 79 4.32 9.97 10.29
CA LEU A 79 4.49 8.63 10.84
C LEU A 79 3.33 7.75 10.41
N VAL A 80 2.08 8.20 10.59
CA VAL A 80 0.88 7.45 10.21
C VAL A 80 0.88 7.22 8.70
N GLN A 81 1.16 8.24 7.89
CA GLN A 81 1.28 8.05 6.44
C GLN A 81 2.44 7.12 6.07
N ALA A 82 3.63 7.27 6.67
CA ALA A 82 4.81 6.43 6.42
C ALA A 82 4.60 4.97 6.84
N ALA A 83 3.91 4.75 7.96
CA ALA A 83 3.53 3.44 8.46
C ALA A 83 2.42 2.81 7.61
N GLU A 84 1.56 3.61 6.98
CA GLU A 84 0.71 3.13 5.89
C GLU A 84 1.57 2.71 4.68
N VAL A 85 2.69 3.41 4.37
CA VAL A 85 3.55 3.05 3.24
C VAL A 85 4.43 1.81 3.44
N GLU A 86 4.74 1.40 4.67
CA GLU A 86 5.42 0.12 4.91
C GLU A 86 4.53 -1.11 4.60
N GLU A 87 3.22 -0.92 4.41
CA GLU A 87 2.32 -1.91 3.79
C GLU A 87 1.68 -1.44 2.45
N GLU A 88 2.02 -0.27 1.91
CA GLU A 88 1.47 0.22 0.63
C GLU A 88 2.37 0.04 -0.60
N ASP A 89 3.53 -0.62 -0.51
CA ASP A 89 4.14 -1.18 -1.74
C ASP A 89 3.30 -2.37 -2.28
N GLU A 90 2.45 -2.98 -1.44
CA GLU A 90 1.56 -4.10 -1.84
C GLU A 90 0.16 -3.65 -2.30
N ARG A 91 -0.26 -2.41 -2.06
CA ARG A 91 -1.61 -1.94 -2.47
C ARG A 91 -1.70 -1.56 -3.95
N ARG A 92 -0.57 -1.27 -4.61
CA ARG A 92 -0.53 -1.10 -6.08
C ARG A 92 -0.35 -2.41 -6.83
N GLY A 93 0.28 -3.42 -6.22
CA GLY A 93 0.48 -4.73 -6.85
C GLY A 93 -0.75 -5.65 -6.81
N THR A 94 -1.58 -5.55 -5.77
CA THR A 94 -2.72 -6.46 -5.53
C THR A 94 -3.86 -6.27 -6.52
N GLY A 95 -4.30 -5.03 -6.76
CA GLY A 95 -5.35 -4.75 -7.75
C GLY A 95 -4.92 -5.10 -9.18
N LEU A 96 -3.66 -4.87 -9.54
CA LEU A 96 -3.13 -5.22 -10.85
C LEU A 96 -3.00 -6.72 -11.04
N ARG A 97 -2.58 -7.47 -10.01
CA ARG A 97 -2.48 -8.93 -10.11
C ARG A 97 -3.85 -9.60 -10.17
N GLU A 98 -4.85 -9.04 -9.49
CA GLU A 98 -6.23 -9.49 -9.58
C GLU A 98 -6.83 -9.19 -10.96
N ALA A 99 -6.64 -7.96 -11.47
CA ALA A 99 -7.03 -7.59 -12.82
C ALA A 99 -6.33 -8.47 -13.86
N PHE A 100 -5.01 -8.65 -13.75
CA PHE A 100 -4.22 -9.52 -14.61
C PHE A 100 -4.74 -10.96 -14.59
N GLY A 101 -5.06 -11.50 -13.41
CA GLY A 101 -5.68 -12.82 -13.27
C GLY A 101 -7.07 -12.96 -13.90
N MET A 102 -7.79 -11.85 -14.13
CA MET A 102 -9.04 -11.89 -14.91
C MET A 102 -8.80 -11.97 -16.42
N TYR A 103 -7.68 -11.43 -16.91
CA TYR A 103 -7.29 -11.47 -18.33
C TYR A 103 -6.48 -12.72 -18.68
N GLU A 104 -5.69 -13.23 -17.74
CA GLU A 104 -4.87 -14.42 -17.89
C GLU A 104 -5.75 -15.68 -17.90
N MET A 105 -5.36 -16.68 -18.69
CA MET A 105 -6.12 -17.92 -18.87
C MET A 105 -5.25 -19.10 -18.41
N GLU A 106 -5.73 -19.82 -17.41
CA GLU A 106 -5.18 -21.11 -16.94
C GLU A 106 -3.73 -21.10 -16.39
N GLY A 107 -3.34 -20.06 -15.67
CA GLY A 107 -2.09 -20.02 -14.91
C GLY A 107 -0.83 -19.90 -15.76
N GLU A 108 -0.95 -19.41 -17.00
CA GLU A 108 0.20 -19.17 -17.89
C GLU A 108 1.06 -17.99 -17.42
N GLY A 109 0.52 -17.10 -16.57
CA GLY A 109 1.24 -15.93 -16.08
C GLY A 109 1.51 -14.86 -17.17
N CYS A 110 0.85 -14.96 -18.32
CA CYS A 110 0.91 -14.01 -19.43
C CYS A 110 -0.47 -13.83 -20.08
N ILE A 111 -0.76 -12.62 -20.57
CA ILE A 111 -2.00 -12.33 -21.30
C ILE A 111 -1.72 -12.50 -22.79
N THR A 112 -2.30 -13.54 -23.37
CA THR A 112 -2.21 -13.80 -24.82
C THR A 112 -3.28 -13.00 -25.58
N PRO A 113 -3.13 -12.77 -26.90
CA PRO A 113 -4.18 -12.14 -27.73
C PRO A 113 -5.51 -12.90 -27.67
N THR A 114 -5.46 -14.22 -27.48
CA THR A 114 -6.66 -15.05 -27.33
C THR A 114 -7.37 -14.77 -26.00
N SER A 115 -6.60 -14.66 -24.90
CA SER A 115 -7.14 -14.39 -23.57
C SER A 115 -7.69 -12.96 -23.47
N LEU A 116 -6.97 -11.97 -24.04
CA LEU A 116 -7.42 -10.59 -24.17
C LEU A 116 -8.75 -10.50 -24.93
N ARG A 117 -8.84 -11.14 -26.11
CA ARG A 117 -10.06 -11.17 -26.93
C ARG A 117 -11.26 -11.71 -26.16
N ARG A 118 -11.05 -12.81 -25.42
CA ARG A 118 -12.11 -13.44 -24.62
C ARG A 118 -12.63 -12.49 -23.55
N MET A 119 -11.74 -11.74 -22.89
CA MET A 119 -12.13 -10.78 -21.86
C MET A 119 -12.83 -9.56 -22.47
N LEU A 120 -12.33 -9.02 -23.59
CA LEU A 120 -12.97 -7.92 -24.34
C LEU A 120 -14.39 -8.29 -24.77
N ARG A 121 -14.59 -9.53 -25.23
CA ARG A 121 -15.93 -10.08 -25.53
C ARG A 121 -16.84 -10.11 -24.31
N ARG A 122 -16.32 -10.45 -23.12
CA ARG A 122 -17.08 -10.40 -21.86
C ARG A 122 -17.45 -8.98 -21.44
N LEU A 123 -16.61 -8.00 -21.76
CA LEU A 123 -16.84 -6.57 -21.55
C LEU A 123 -17.77 -5.94 -22.60
N GLY A 124 -18.28 -6.74 -23.55
CA GLY A 124 -19.25 -6.30 -24.56
C GLY A 124 -18.63 -5.70 -25.83
N SER A 125 -17.31 -5.84 -26.01
CA SER A 125 -16.60 -5.40 -27.21
C SER A 125 -16.07 -6.60 -28.00
N ASP A 126 -16.56 -6.78 -29.23
CA ASP A 126 -16.07 -7.84 -30.11
C ASP A 126 -14.88 -7.32 -30.92
N GLN A 127 -13.68 -7.75 -30.55
CA GLN A 127 -12.44 -7.42 -31.25
C GLN A 127 -11.91 -8.68 -31.94
N ASP A 128 -11.27 -8.49 -33.11
CA ASP A 128 -10.64 -9.59 -33.83
C ASP A 128 -9.26 -9.92 -33.25
N ILE A 129 -8.73 -11.11 -33.55
CA ILE A 129 -7.43 -11.54 -33.02
C ILE A 129 -6.31 -10.60 -33.47
N ASP A 130 -6.39 -10.09 -34.70
CA ASP A 130 -5.41 -9.17 -35.27
C ASP A 130 -5.40 -7.82 -34.54
N ASP A 131 -6.59 -7.33 -34.15
CA ASP A 131 -6.74 -6.09 -33.38
C ASP A 131 -6.24 -6.26 -31.94
N CYS A 132 -6.51 -7.41 -31.31
CA CYS A 132 -5.97 -7.78 -30.01
C CYS A 132 -4.44 -7.88 -30.04
N ARG A 133 -3.87 -8.39 -31.15
CA ARG A 133 -2.42 -8.47 -31.35
C ARG A 133 -1.80 -7.09 -31.54
N ALA A 134 -2.45 -6.20 -32.29
CA ALA A 134 -2.00 -4.82 -32.43
C ALA A 134 -2.07 -4.05 -31.10
N MET A 135 -3.08 -4.33 -30.27
CA MET A 135 -3.22 -3.77 -28.93
C MET A 135 -2.10 -4.26 -28.00
N ILE A 136 -1.80 -5.56 -28.01
CA ILE A 136 -0.69 -6.15 -27.24
C ILE A 136 0.65 -5.60 -27.70
N CYS A 137 0.90 -5.56 -29.01
CA CYS A 137 2.17 -5.11 -29.60
C CYS A 137 2.55 -3.66 -29.21
N ARG A 138 1.58 -2.84 -28.80
CA ARG A 138 1.83 -1.47 -28.34
C ARG A 138 2.44 -1.40 -26.95
N PHE A 139 2.21 -2.42 -26.13
CA PHE A 139 2.64 -2.51 -24.72
C PHE A 139 3.63 -3.65 -24.47
N ASP A 140 3.72 -4.61 -25.39
CA ASP A 140 4.73 -5.66 -25.48
C ASP A 140 6.09 -5.01 -25.82
N LEU A 141 6.94 -4.88 -24.81
CA LEU A 141 8.27 -4.27 -24.90
C LEU A 141 9.33 -5.30 -25.28
N ASN A 142 9.10 -6.56 -24.91
CA ASN A 142 10.03 -7.65 -25.16
C ASN A 142 9.85 -8.27 -26.57
N GLY A 143 8.71 -8.01 -27.22
CA GLY A 143 8.35 -8.46 -28.57
C GLY A 143 7.95 -9.92 -28.66
N ASP A 144 7.55 -10.56 -27.56
CA ASP A 144 7.17 -11.97 -27.51
C ASP A 144 5.72 -12.23 -27.96
N GLY A 145 4.95 -11.17 -28.21
CA GLY A 145 3.57 -11.22 -28.67
C GLY A 145 2.56 -11.56 -27.58
N VAL A 146 2.97 -11.53 -26.31
CA VAL A 146 2.10 -11.66 -25.14
C VAL A 146 2.36 -10.48 -24.18
N LEU A 147 1.51 -10.31 -23.16
CA LEU A 147 1.77 -9.34 -22.10
C LEU A 147 2.14 -10.06 -20.81
N SER A 148 3.38 -9.89 -20.38
CA SER A 148 3.80 -10.32 -19.06
C SER A 148 3.21 -9.44 -17.96
N PHE A 149 3.28 -9.90 -16.71
CA PHE A 149 2.81 -9.12 -15.56
C PHE A 149 3.51 -7.75 -15.45
N ASP A 150 4.79 -7.67 -15.83
CA ASP A 150 5.55 -6.42 -15.77
C ASP A 150 5.10 -5.42 -16.84
N GLU A 151 4.87 -5.89 -18.08
CA GLU A 151 4.37 -5.06 -19.18
C GLU A 151 2.94 -4.59 -18.95
N PHE A 152 2.11 -5.45 -18.33
CA PHE A 152 0.77 -5.07 -17.89
C PHE A 152 0.80 -3.99 -16.79
N LYS A 153 1.78 -4.04 -15.87
CA LYS A 153 1.96 -2.96 -14.88
C LYS A 153 2.33 -1.65 -15.54
N ILE A 154 3.23 -1.69 -16.52
CA ILE A 154 3.64 -0.49 -17.27
C ILE A 154 2.42 0.09 -18.00
N MET A 155 1.56 -0.74 -18.59
CA MET A 155 0.31 -0.33 -19.23
C MET A 155 -0.63 0.41 -18.28
N MET A 156 -0.79 -0.05 -17.03
CA MET A 156 -1.69 0.56 -16.05
C MET A 156 -1.09 1.76 -15.29
N ASN A 157 0.22 1.98 -15.38
CA ASN A 157 0.91 3.10 -14.73
C ASN A 157 1.37 4.19 -15.73
N ALA A 158 1.05 4.03 -17.02
CA ALA A 158 1.31 4.98 -18.10
C ALA A 158 0.07 5.84 -18.40
#